data_AF-A0AAD4PU90-F1
#
_entry.id   AF-A0AAD4PU90-F1
#
_cell.length_a   1.000
_cell.length_b   1.000
_cell.length_c   1.000
_cell.angle_alpha   90.00
_cell.angle_beta   90.00
_cell.angle_gamma   90.00
#
_symmetry.space_group_name_H-M   'P 1'
#
loop_
_entity.id
_entity.type
_entity.pdbx_description
1 polymer ?
#
loop_
_entity_poly.entity_id
_entity_poly.type
_entity_poly.pdbx_seq_one_letter_code
_entity_poly.pdbx_strand_id
1 'polypeptide(L)'
;MASNSQLPDNQEEIQRELSQLLRGIQHDITLEGVLSIGRDGVLRSLTADREVVDAVGLRPELIKAMLDRMPFNPQNEIDYRGVDGTSVPRDQWFHPDRKLLPLPLSEENRKGPFSAEQLERNREFLQQRAARKSCPIRIRSDNDLGLRKSTSNS
;
A
#
# COMPACT_ATOMS: atom_id res chain seq x y z
N MET A 1 -23.72 -9.13 -19.49
CA MET A 1 -24.09 -9.53 -18.12
C MET A 1 -22.83 -9.43 -17.29
N ALA A 2 -22.73 -8.45 -16.39
CA ALA A 2 -21.57 -8.35 -15.50
C ALA A 2 -21.73 -9.45 -14.45
N SER A 3 -20.89 -10.49 -14.52
CA SER A 3 -20.82 -11.51 -13.48
C SER A 3 -20.40 -10.81 -12.20
N ASN A 4 -21.35 -10.70 -11.27
CA ASN A 4 -21.13 -10.22 -9.92
C ASN A 4 -20.48 -11.39 -9.16
N SER A 5 -19.20 -11.66 -9.43
CA SER A 5 -18.45 -12.67 -8.70
C SER A 5 -18.15 -12.11 -7.31
N GLN A 6 -19.00 -12.49 -6.34
CA GLN A 6 -18.71 -12.35 -4.92
C GLN A 6 -17.31 -12.96 -4.67
N LEU A 7 -16.40 -12.17 -4.11
CA LEU A 7 -15.11 -12.71 -3.68
C LEU A 7 -15.38 -13.78 -2.60
N PRO A 8 -14.58 -14.86 -2.51
CA PRO A 8 -14.68 -15.79 -1.38
C PRO A 8 -14.60 -15.02 -0.06
N ASP A 9 -15.38 -15.40 0.96
CA ASP A 9 -15.52 -14.64 2.23
C ASP A 9 -14.17 -14.23 2.85
N ASN A 10 -13.19 -15.14 2.83
CA ASN A 10 -11.81 -14.87 3.28
C ASN A 10 -11.15 -13.69 2.51
N GLN A 11 -11.34 -13.61 1.20
CA GLN A 11 -10.76 -12.54 0.38
C GLN A 11 -11.43 -11.18 0.65
N GLU A 12 -12.73 -11.15 0.96
CA GLU A 12 -13.40 -9.91 1.36
C GLU A 12 -12.87 -9.40 2.72
N GLU A 13 -12.69 -10.30 3.69
CA GLU A 13 -12.10 -9.97 4.99
C GLU A 13 -10.69 -9.40 4.85
N ILE A 14 -9.82 -10.07 4.06
CA ILE A 14 -8.47 -9.58 3.77
C ILE A 14 -8.51 -8.18 3.12
N GLN A 15 -9.45 -7.93 2.20
CA GLN A 15 -9.60 -6.62 1.58
C GLN A 15 -10.11 -5.56 2.57
N ARG A 16 -10.98 -5.93 3.53
CA ARG A 16 -11.42 -5.02 4.59
C ARG A 16 -10.26 -4.70 5.54
N GLU A 17 -9.48 -5.70 5.92
CA GLU A 17 -8.27 -5.53 6.74
C GLU A 17 -7.26 -4.60 6.07
N LEU A 18 -6.94 -4.82 4.79
CA LEU A 18 -6.07 -3.92 4.03
C LEU A 18 -6.61 -2.48 4.02
N SER A 19 -7.92 -2.29 3.88
CA SER A 19 -8.52 -0.96 3.92
C SER A 19 -8.38 -0.26 5.28
N GLN A 20 -8.37 -1.03 6.38
CA GLN A 20 -8.11 -0.49 7.72
C GLN A 20 -6.65 -0.09 7.88
N LEU A 21 -5.71 -0.94 7.42
CA LEU A 21 -4.28 -0.62 7.43
C LEU A 21 -3.94 0.64 6.62
N LEU A 22 -4.44 0.71 5.38
CA LEU A 22 -4.23 1.88 4.50
C LEU A 22 -4.84 3.17 5.05
N ARG A 23 -5.84 3.09 5.92
CA ARG A 23 -6.43 4.24 6.60
C ARG A 23 -5.57 4.73 7.77
N GLY A 24 -4.91 3.80 8.46
CA GLY A 24 -4.07 4.09 9.62
C GLY A 24 -2.68 4.61 9.27
N ILE A 25 -2.21 4.39 8.04
CA ILE A 25 -0.86 4.80 7.63
C ILE A 25 -0.74 6.33 7.60
N GLN A 26 0.34 6.86 8.19
CA GLN A 26 0.61 8.29 8.13
C GLN A 26 1.14 8.68 6.77
N HIS A 27 0.75 9.87 6.30
CA HIS A 27 1.14 10.38 4.99
C HIS A 27 2.03 11.61 5.13
N ASP A 28 2.88 11.80 4.11
CA ASP A 28 3.62 13.04 3.96
C ASP A 28 2.67 14.25 3.94
N ILE A 29 2.91 15.18 4.87
CA ILE A 29 2.10 16.38 5.07
C ILE A 29 2.21 17.37 3.90
N THR A 30 3.25 17.27 3.06
CA THR A 30 3.35 18.07 1.83
C THR A 30 2.37 17.61 0.75
N LEU A 31 1.85 16.37 0.87
CA LEU A 31 1.07 15.67 -0.14
C LEU A 31 1.82 15.45 -1.47
N GLU A 32 3.16 15.49 -1.44
CA GLU A 32 4.04 15.14 -2.58
C GLU A 32 4.63 13.73 -2.46
N GLY A 33 4.38 13.10 -1.32
CA GLY A 33 4.74 11.73 -1.04
C GLY A 33 3.98 10.66 -1.83
N VAL A 34 4.37 9.41 -1.64
CA VAL A 34 3.76 8.25 -2.31
C VAL A 34 3.63 7.07 -1.35
N LEU A 35 2.61 6.24 -1.57
CA LEU A 35 2.55 4.88 -1.01
C LEU A 35 3.22 3.90 -1.96
N SER A 36 4.19 3.14 -1.47
CA SER A 36 4.92 2.16 -2.27
C SER A 36 5.14 0.88 -1.48
N ILE A 37 4.90 -0.27 -2.12
CA ILE A 37 5.27 -1.57 -1.59
C ILE A 37 6.64 -1.95 -2.16
N GLY A 38 7.60 -2.24 -1.28
CA GLY A 38 8.91 -2.74 -1.69
C GLY A 38 8.86 -4.23 -2.00
N ARG A 39 9.84 -4.73 -2.75
CA ARG A 39 9.99 -6.18 -3.03
C ARG A 39 10.31 -7.03 -1.78
N ASP A 40 10.47 -6.38 -0.64
CA ASP A 40 10.54 -6.97 0.70
C ASP A 40 9.17 -7.17 1.35
N GLY A 41 8.07 -6.76 0.69
CA GLY A 41 6.70 -6.91 1.18
C GLY A 41 6.27 -5.83 2.18
N VAL A 42 7.10 -4.82 2.40
CA VAL A 42 6.78 -3.71 3.31
C VAL A 42 6.16 -2.56 2.53
N LEU A 43 4.95 -2.16 2.93
CA LEU A 43 4.28 -0.96 2.42
C LEU A 43 4.81 0.26 3.18
N ARG A 44 5.29 1.24 2.44
CA ARG A 44 5.86 2.49 2.98
C ARG A 44 5.10 3.69 2.45
N SER A 45 4.85 4.62 3.35
CA SER A 45 4.50 5.99 3.04
C SER A 45 5.79 6.80 3.00
N LEU A 46 6.04 7.44 1.87
CA LEU A 46 7.31 8.06 1.55
C LEU A 46 7.10 9.55 1.28
N THR A 47 8.08 10.39 1.60
CA THR A 47 8.12 11.79 1.17
C THR A 47 8.45 11.91 -0.33
N ALA A 48 8.47 13.14 -0.85
CA ALA A 48 8.99 13.45 -2.18
C ALA A 48 10.42 12.94 -2.41
N ASP A 49 11.28 13.02 -1.39
CA ASP A 49 12.68 12.56 -1.38
C ASP A 49 12.85 11.07 -1.10
N ARG A 50 11.75 10.36 -0.83
CA ARG A 50 11.71 8.93 -0.47
C ARG A 50 12.23 8.60 0.92
N GLU A 51 12.21 9.58 1.80
CA GLU A 51 12.33 9.34 3.24
C GLU A 51 11.05 8.67 3.76
N VAL A 52 11.18 7.73 4.69
CA VAL A 52 10.05 6.95 5.21
C VAL A 52 9.29 7.77 6.25
N VAL A 53 8.01 8.03 6.00
CA VAL A 53 7.08 8.67 6.94
C VAL A 53 6.46 7.62 7.87
N ASP A 54 6.00 6.52 7.28
CA ASP A 54 5.38 5.41 8.00
C ASP A 54 5.52 4.11 7.20
N ALA A 55 5.43 2.97 7.87
CA ALA A 55 5.60 1.69 7.23
C ALA A 55 4.86 0.56 7.96
N VAL A 56 4.36 -0.40 7.16
CA VAL A 56 3.75 -1.64 7.61
C VAL A 56 4.20 -2.83 6.77
N GLY A 57 4.71 -3.86 7.42
CA GLY A 57 4.98 -5.16 6.81
C GLY A 57 3.67 -5.86 6.50
N LEU A 58 3.49 -6.25 5.24
CA LEU A 58 2.28 -6.95 4.80
C LEU A 58 2.54 -8.44 4.72
N ARG A 59 1.60 -9.24 5.25
CA ARG A 59 1.60 -10.68 5.02
C ARG A 59 1.22 -11.00 3.56
N PRO A 60 1.57 -12.19 3.03
CA PRO A 60 1.40 -12.49 1.61
C PRO A 60 -0.02 -12.25 1.06
N GLU A 61 -1.07 -12.53 1.85
CA GLU A 61 -2.45 -12.29 1.47
C GLU A 61 -2.77 -10.79 1.31
N LEU A 62 -2.22 -9.94 2.17
CA LEU A 62 -2.39 -8.48 2.10
C LEU A 62 -1.60 -7.88 0.93
N ILE A 63 -0.43 -8.45 0.60
CA ILE A 63 0.33 -8.09 -0.60
C ILE A 63 -0.52 -8.36 -1.84
N LYS A 64 -1.06 -9.58 -1.99
CA LYS A 64 -1.97 -9.90 -3.09
C LYS A 64 -3.15 -8.94 -3.13
N ALA A 65 -3.80 -8.71 -1.98
CA ALA A 65 -4.96 -7.82 -1.90
C ALA A 65 -4.65 -6.38 -2.34
N MET A 66 -3.44 -5.89 -2.07
CA MET A 66 -2.97 -4.57 -2.50
C MET A 66 -2.73 -4.53 -4.01
N LEU A 67 -2.05 -5.55 -4.56
CA LEU A 67 -1.77 -5.65 -6.00
C LEU A 67 -3.06 -5.76 -6.82
N ASP A 68 -4.04 -6.51 -6.32
CA ASP A 68 -5.35 -6.70 -6.96
C ASP A 68 -6.18 -5.41 -7.05
N ARG A 69 -5.85 -4.37 -6.28
CA ARG A 69 -6.47 -3.02 -6.40
C ARG A 69 -5.87 -2.18 -7.53
N MET A 70 -4.76 -2.62 -8.10
CA MET A 70 -4.03 -1.93 -9.16
C MET A 70 -4.26 -2.62 -10.52
N PRO A 71 -3.97 -1.93 -11.65
CA PRO A 71 -3.95 -2.58 -12.96
C PRO A 71 -3.02 -3.82 -12.95
N PHE A 72 -3.40 -4.86 -13.67
CA PHE A 72 -2.63 -6.09 -13.74
C PHE A 72 -1.22 -5.84 -14.28
N ASN A 73 -0.22 -6.44 -13.62
CA ASN A 73 1.18 -6.42 -14.06
C ASN A 73 1.79 -7.81 -13.79
N PRO A 74 2.14 -8.59 -14.82
CA PRO A 74 2.67 -9.95 -14.64
C PRO A 74 3.99 -9.98 -13.86
N GLN A 75 4.76 -8.88 -13.87
CA GLN A 75 6.00 -8.80 -13.08
C GLN A 75 5.73 -8.90 -11.58
N ASN A 76 4.53 -8.50 -11.12
CA ASN A 76 4.16 -8.62 -9.71
C ASN A 76 4.14 -10.08 -9.24
N GLU A 77 3.74 -11.03 -10.08
CA GLU A 77 3.71 -12.45 -9.73
C GLU A 77 5.11 -13.06 -9.59
N ILE A 78 6.12 -12.39 -10.15
CA ILE A 78 7.52 -12.77 -10.00
C ILE A 78 8.10 -12.07 -8.77
N ASP A 79 7.89 -10.76 -8.67
CA ASP A 79 8.50 -9.91 -7.65
C ASP A 79 7.98 -10.19 -6.23
N TYR A 80 6.74 -10.65 -6.10
CA TYR A 80 6.07 -10.80 -4.80
C TYR A 80 5.75 -12.25 -4.42
N ARG A 81 6.11 -13.23 -5.25
CA ARG A 81 5.86 -14.65 -4.92
C ARG A 81 6.74 -15.10 -3.76
N GLY A 82 6.10 -15.59 -2.71
CA GLY A 82 6.77 -16.01 -1.48
C GLY A 82 7.31 -14.87 -0.62
N VAL A 83 6.98 -13.62 -0.94
CA VAL A 83 7.40 -12.45 -0.15
C VAL A 83 6.47 -12.28 1.06
N ASP A 84 7.06 -12.02 2.23
CA ASP A 84 6.35 -11.75 3.49
C ASP A 84 7.01 -10.59 4.24
N GLY A 85 6.37 -9.42 4.21
CA GLY A 85 6.86 -8.21 4.87
C GLY A 85 6.82 -8.27 6.39
N THR A 86 6.06 -9.20 7.00
CA THR A 86 6.02 -9.36 8.45
C THR A 86 7.28 -10.02 9.01
N SER A 87 8.04 -10.70 8.15
CA SER A 87 9.32 -11.31 8.49
C SER A 87 10.51 -10.32 8.48
N VAL A 88 10.32 -9.14 7.89
CA VAL A 88 11.36 -8.11 7.78
C VAL A 88 11.57 -7.45 9.14
N PRO A 89 12.82 -7.29 9.62
CA PRO A 89 13.08 -6.58 10.88
C PRO A 89 12.55 -5.13 10.83
N ARG A 90 11.88 -4.70 11.91
CA ARG A 90 11.23 -3.38 11.99
C ARG A 90 12.16 -2.21 11.66
N ASP A 91 13.44 -2.30 12.00
CA ASP A 91 14.42 -1.26 11.68
C ASP A 91 14.58 -1.05 10.16
N GLN A 92 14.55 -2.13 9.38
CA GLN A 92 14.63 -2.08 7.91
C GLN A 92 13.35 -1.53 7.26
N TRP A 93 12.26 -1.38 8.02
CA TRP A 93 11.05 -0.76 7.49
C TRP A 93 11.27 0.73 7.27
N PHE A 94 12.03 1.38 8.16
CA PHE A 94 12.35 2.81 8.12
C PHE A 94 13.73 3.11 7.52
N HIS A 95 14.61 2.10 7.44
CA HIS A 95 15.92 2.18 6.80
C HIS A 95 16.09 1.14 5.67
N PRO A 96 15.25 1.18 4.61
CA PRO A 96 15.33 0.22 3.52
C PRO A 96 16.55 0.43 2.62
N ASP A 97 16.96 -0.60 1.89
CA ASP A 97 17.81 -0.43 0.72
C ASP A 97 17.10 0.50 -0.28
N ARG A 98 17.80 1.53 -0.76
CA ARG A 98 17.28 2.49 -1.75
C ARG A 98 16.76 1.81 -3.02
N LYS A 99 17.27 0.62 -3.38
CA LYS A 99 16.79 -0.16 -4.53
C LYS A 99 15.36 -0.70 -4.37
N LEU A 100 14.82 -0.68 -3.16
CA LEU A 100 13.43 -1.06 -2.87
C LEU A 100 12.47 0.13 -3.02
N LEU A 101 12.99 1.35 -3.12
CA LEU A 101 12.20 2.58 -3.19
C LEU A 101 12.02 3.03 -4.64
N PRO A 102 10.88 3.65 -4.99
CA PRO A 102 10.72 4.32 -6.27
C PRO A 102 11.66 5.53 -6.35
N LEU A 103 11.94 6.00 -7.57
CA LEU A 103 12.75 7.22 -7.76
C LEU A 103 12.11 8.43 -7.06
N PRO A 104 12.90 9.34 -6.46
CA PRO A 104 12.39 10.59 -5.90
C PRO A 104 11.58 11.41 -6.90
N LEU A 105 10.67 12.24 -6.38
CA LEU A 105 9.95 13.20 -7.20
C LEU A 105 10.95 14.20 -7.78
N SER A 106 10.96 14.33 -9.11
CA SER A 106 11.85 15.27 -9.79
C SER A 106 11.53 16.71 -9.39
N GLU A 107 12.56 17.57 -9.34
CA GLU A 107 12.40 18.99 -8.97
C GLU A 107 11.35 19.71 -9.82
N GLU A 108 11.27 19.42 -11.12
CA GLU A 108 10.29 20.00 -12.04
C GLU A 108 8.83 19.70 -11.63
N ASN A 109 8.59 18.56 -11.00
CA ASN A 109 7.26 18.14 -10.56
C ASN A 109 6.94 18.55 -9.11
N ARG A 110 7.89 19.19 -8.41
CA ARG A 110 7.66 19.70 -7.07
C ARG A 110 6.82 20.96 -7.14
N LYS A 111 5.83 21.05 -6.25
CA LYS A 111 4.97 22.22 -6.06
C LYS A 111 5.71 23.36 -5.35
N GLY A 112 6.86 23.07 -4.74
CA GLY A 112 7.74 24.07 -4.13
C GLY A 112 7.51 24.20 -2.62
N PRO A 113 8.07 25.24 -1.99
CA PRO A 113 8.02 25.36 -0.53
C PRO A 113 6.58 25.59 -0.06
N PHE A 114 6.15 24.79 0.90
CA PHE A 114 4.83 24.92 1.51
C PHE A 114 4.87 25.90 2.68
N SER A 115 3.93 26.85 2.72
CA SER A 115 3.73 27.71 3.87
C SER A 115 3.16 26.93 5.06
N ALA A 116 3.33 27.45 6.27
CA ALA A 116 2.74 26.85 7.47
C ALA A 116 1.21 26.68 7.36
N GLU A 117 0.52 27.64 6.74
CA GLU A 117 -0.92 27.58 6.49
C GLU A 117 -1.29 26.48 5.49
N GLN A 118 -0.46 26.23 4.47
CA GLN A 118 -0.68 25.12 3.53
C GLN A 118 -0.48 23.77 4.23
N LEU A 119 0.57 23.65 5.06
CA LEU A 119 0.84 22.42 5.82
C LEU A 119 -0.28 22.12 6.83
N GLU A 120 -0.83 23.12 7.50
CA GLU A 120 -1.94 22.90 8.43
C GLU A 120 -3.22 22.47 7.68
N ARG A 121 -3.55 23.11 6.55
CA ARG A 121 -4.65 22.67 5.67
C ARG A 121 -4.46 21.24 5.18
N ASN A 122 -3.24 20.84 4.82
CA ASN A 122 -2.94 19.47 4.41
C ASN A 122 -3.11 18.48 5.57
N ARG A 123 -2.68 18.85 6.79
CA ARG A 123 -2.89 18.05 8.01
C ARG A 123 -4.37 17.82 8.27
N GLU A 124 -5.19 18.88 8.24
CA GLU A 124 -6.64 18.77 8.41
C GLU A 124 -7.26 17.87 7.32
N PHE A 125 -6.83 18.03 6.07
CA PHE A 125 -7.28 17.17 4.97
C PHE A 125 -6.95 15.69 5.21
N LEU A 126 -5.75 15.36 5.67
CA LEU A 126 -5.33 13.99 5.98
C LEU A 126 -6.13 13.40 7.15
N GLN A 127 -6.37 14.18 8.21
CA GLN A 127 -7.21 13.77 9.34
C GLN A 127 -8.65 13.48 8.90
N GLN A 128 -9.25 14.39 8.12
CA GLN A 128 -10.58 14.17 7.56
C GLN A 128 -10.61 12.93 6.66
N ARG A 129 -9.58 12.73 5.84
CA ARG A 129 -9.48 11.55 4.96
C ARG A 129 -9.43 10.26 5.77
N ALA A 130 -8.67 10.20 6.86
CA ALA A 130 -8.61 9.05 7.76
C ALA A 130 -9.98 8.76 8.44
N ALA A 131 -10.74 9.81 8.75
CA ALA A 131 -12.06 9.70 9.37
C ALA A 131 -13.19 9.33 8.39
N ARG A 132 -13.01 9.50 7.07
CA ARG A 132 -14.05 9.21 6.07
C ARG A 132 -14.47 7.74 6.06
N LYS A 133 -15.75 7.47 5.80
CA LYS A 133 -16.25 6.10 5.58
C LYS A 133 -15.50 5.45 4.42
N SER A 134 -15.25 4.14 4.52
CA SER A 134 -14.52 3.40 3.49
C SER A 134 -15.28 3.49 2.16
N CYS A 135 -14.58 3.87 1.10
CA CYS A 135 -15.10 3.67 -0.25
C CYS A 135 -15.28 2.16 -0.52
N PRO A 136 -16.18 1.78 -1.44
CA PRO A 136 -16.28 0.40 -1.89
C PRO A 136 -14.94 -0.10 -2.41
N ILE A 137 -14.55 -1.31 -1.99
CA ILE A 137 -13.35 -2.00 -2.50
C ILE A 137 -13.53 -2.20 -4.01
N ARG A 138 -12.53 -1.81 -4.79
CA ARG A 138 -12.50 -2.03 -6.24
C ARG A 138 -11.32 -2.90 -6.58
N ILE A 139 -11.61 -4.14 -6.98
CA ILE A 139 -10.64 -5.05 -7.55
C ILE A 139 -10.47 -4.74 -9.04
N ARG A 140 -9.23 -4.70 -9.50
CA ARG A 140 -8.80 -4.33 -10.86
C ARG A 140 -7.96 -5.40 -11.53
N SER A 141 -7.40 -6.32 -10.76
CA SER A 141 -6.61 -7.44 -11.25
C SER A 141 -6.72 -8.65 -10.32
N ASP A 142 -6.16 -9.78 -10.74
CA ASP A 142 -6.08 -11.00 -9.95
C ASP A 142 -4.69 -11.63 -10.14
N ASN A 143 -3.72 -11.14 -9.36
CA ASN A 143 -2.33 -11.61 -9.45
C ASN A 143 -2.19 -12.97 -8.76
N ASP A 144 -1.56 -13.95 -9.42
CA ASP A 144 -1.20 -15.23 -8.79
C ASP A 144 0.15 -15.13 -8.06
N LEU A 145 0.10 -15.05 -6.74
CA LEU A 145 1.32 -15.10 -5.89
C LEU A 145 1.63 -16.52 -5.40
N GLY A 146 0.93 -17.56 -5.88
CA GLY A 146 1.13 -18.95 -5.44
C GLY A 146 0.69 -19.22 -4.01
N LEU A 147 -0.21 -18.40 -3.46
CA LEU A 147 -0.74 -18.59 -2.12
C LEU A 147 -1.55 -19.89 -2.10
N ARG A 148 -1.21 -20.81 -1.19
CA ARG A 148 -1.97 -22.05 -1.03
C ARG A 148 -3.40 -21.67 -0.64
N LYS A 149 -4.39 -22.16 -1.40
CA LYS A 149 -5.77 -22.17 -0.90
C LYS A 149 -5.74 -23.01 0.36
N SER A 150 -6.11 -22.42 1.50
CA SER A 150 -6.37 -23.19 2.71
C SER A 150 -7.49 -24.18 2.38
N THR A 151 -7.14 -25.40 2.00
CA THR A 151 -8.08 -26.50 1.92
C THR A 151 -8.50 -26.79 3.34
N SER A 152 -9.64 -26.25 3.74
CA SER A 152 -10.42 -26.82 4.82
C SER A 152 -10.83 -28.22 4.36
N ASN A 153 -10.05 -29.22 4.76
CA ASN A 153 -10.47 -30.61 4.71
C ASN A 153 -11.63 -30.74 5.71
N SER A 154 -12.84 -30.88 5.18
CA SER A 154 -13.99 -31.45 5.90
C SER A 154 -13.94 -32.97 5.83
#